data_AF-A0A1H8MGG3-F1
#
_entry.id   AF-A0A1H8MGG3-F1
#
_cell.length_a   1.000
_cell.length_b   1.000
_cell.length_c   1.000
_cell.angle_alpha   90.00
_cell.angle_beta   90.00
_cell.angle_gamma   90.00
#
_symmetry.space_group_name_H-M   'P 1'
#
loop_
_entity.id
_entity.type
_entity.pdbx_description
1 polymer ?
#
loop_
_entity_poly.entity_id
_entity_poly.type
_entity_poly.pdbx_seq_one_letter_code
_entity_poly.pdbx_strand_id
1 'polypeptide(L)' 'MDILTGFEGILQVDGYTGYDALAEPKRMGGMPLTLAYCWAHSRRKLHDIYQKDGSEIAAEGLRRIAQIYELSTTA' A
#
# COMPACT_ATOMS: atom_id res chain seq x y z
N MET A 1 6.75 19.44 2.86
CA MET A 1 5.84 18.46 3.51
C MET A 1 5.93 18.68 5.01
N ASP A 2 5.44 19.83 5.49
CA ASP A 2 5.66 20.27 6.88
C ASP A 2 5.00 19.34 7.91
N ILE A 3 3.87 18.74 7.54
CA ILE A 3 3.09 17.83 8.39
C ILE A 3 3.81 16.54 8.78
N LEU A 4 4.87 16.13 8.07
CA LEU A 4 5.65 14.93 8.38
C LEU A 4 7.03 15.26 8.97
N THR A 5 7.32 16.53 9.26
CA THR A 5 8.58 16.93 9.89
C THR A 5 8.70 16.30 11.28
N GLY A 6 9.81 15.61 11.54
CA GLY A 6 10.08 14.91 12.80
C GLY A 6 9.31 13.59 12.96
N PHE A 7 8.40 13.23 12.04
CA PHE A 7 7.76 11.92 12.09
C PHE A 7 8.74 10.83 11.67
N GLU A 8 8.78 9.78 12.49
CA GLU A 8 9.55 8.56 12.27
C GLU A 8 8.63 7.35 12.48
N GLY A 9 8.84 6.30 11.69
CA GLY A 9 8.06 5.06 11.79
C GLY A 9 7.43 4.64 10.46
N ILE A 10 6.25 4.03 10.55
CA ILE A 10 5.53 3.46 9.43
C ILE A 10 4.44 4.44 8.96
N LEU A 11 4.49 4.84 7.69
CA LEU A 11 3.45 5.64 7.05
C LEU A 11 2.64 4.77 6.10
N GLN A 12 1.32 4.69 6.34
CA GLN A 12 0.43 4.01 5.43
C GLN A 12 0.12 4.88 4.21
N VAL A 13 0.31 4.35 3.00
CA VAL A 13 0.15 5.08 1.73
C VAL A 13 -0.72 4.31 0.73
N ASP A 14 -1.29 5.00 -0.25
CA ASP A 14 -2.16 4.43 -1.30
C ASP A 14 -1.40 3.81 -2.49
N GLY A 15 -0.06 3.92 -2.51
CA GLY A 15 0.79 3.47 -3.61
C GLY A 15 1.01 4.50 -4.72
N TYR A 16 0.73 5.78 -4.47
CA TYR A 16 1.21 6.86 -5.32
C TYR A 16 2.73 7.02 -5.21
N THR A 17 3.41 7.03 -6.36
CA THR A 17 4.88 7.10 -6.44
C THR A 17 5.48 8.36 -5.84
N GLY A 18 4.68 9.41 -5.64
CA GLY A 18 5.11 10.62 -4.95
C GLY A 18 5.58 10.38 -3.50
N TYR A 19 5.19 9.26 -2.89
CA TYR A 19 5.64 8.90 -1.54
C TYR A 19 7.03 8.26 -1.50
N ASP A 20 7.57 7.78 -2.62
CA ASP A 20 8.83 7.03 -2.67
C ASP A 20 10.00 7.83 -2.09
N ALA A 21 10.02 9.15 -2.33
CA ALA A 21 11.02 10.06 -1.80
C ALA A 21 11.04 10.13 -0.26
N LEU A 22 9.94 9.74 0.41
CA LEU A 22 9.87 9.68 1.88
C LEU A 22 10.60 8.47 2.45
N ALA A 23 10.84 7.43 1.64
CA ALA A 23 11.58 6.22 2.05
C ALA A 23 13.09 6.31 1.73
N GLU A 24 13.55 7.40 1.12
CA GLU A 24 14.94 7.55 0.71
C GLU A 24 15.79 8.23 1.80
N PRO A 25 17.11 7.93 1.86
CA PRO A 25 18.07 8.63 2.74
C PRO A 25 18.05 10.15 2.62
N LYS A 26 17.64 10.68 1.46
CA LYS A 26 17.58 12.11 1.15
C LYS A 26 16.30 12.81 1.65
N ARG A 27 15.41 12.11 2.37
CA ARG A 27 14.18 12.70 2.90
C ARG A 27 14.49 13.96 3.71
N MET A 28 13.78 15.05 3.39
CA MET A 28 13.84 16.28 4.17
C MET A 28 12.85 16.20 5.34
N GLY A 29 13.28 16.70 6.51
CA GLY A 29 12.41 16.79 7.69
C GLY A 29 12.39 15.53 8.56
N GLY A 30 13.31 14.58 8.41
CA GLY A 30 13.45 13.44 9.31
C GLY A 30 14.17 12.25 8.68
N MET A 31 14.27 11.15 9.41
CA MET A 31 14.82 9.89 8.89
C MET A 31 13.92 9.27 7.81
N PRO A 32 14.47 8.40 6.93
CA PRO A 32 13.68 7.67 5.94
C PRO A 32 12.53 6.90 6.59
N LEU A 33 11.34 6.99 6.01
CA LEU A 33 10.16 6.29 6.51
C LEU A 33 10.07 4.87 5.96
N THR A 34 9.46 3.99 6.76
CA THR A 34 8.94 2.73 6.25
C THR A 34 7.55 2.99 5.67
N LEU A 35 7.32 2.60 4.42
CA LEU A 35 6.00 2.75 3.79
C LEU A 35 5.22 1.45 3.87
N ALA A 36 4.02 1.51 4.46
CA ALA A 36 3.05 0.43 4.42
C ALA A 36 2.02 0.70 3.31
N TYR A 37 1.99 -0.13 2.28
CA TYR A 37 1.07 0.04 1.16
C TYR A 37 -0.32 -0.50 1.49
N CYS A 38 -1.35 0.27 1.17
CA CYS A 38 -2.72 -0.03 1.57
C CYS A 38 -3.34 -1.17 0.74
N TRP A 39 -3.71 -2.27 1.42
CA TRP A 39 -4.38 -3.43 0.80
C TRP A 39 -5.72 -3.09 0.13
N ALA A 40 -6.47 -2.12 0.65
CA ALA A 40 -7.73 -1.69 0.02
C ALA A 40 -7.50 -1.05 -1.36
N HIS A 41 -6.42 -0.29 -1.53
CA HIS A 41 -6.04 0.29 -2.81
C HIS A 41 -5.55 -0.78 -3.80
N SER A 42 -4.70 -1.70 -3.34
CA SER A 42 -4.24 -2.83 -4.15
C SER A 42 -5.41 -3.70 -4.63
N ARG A 43 -6.36 -4.02 -3.75
CA ARG A 43 -7.58 -4.78 -4.09
C ARG A 43 -8.39 -4.10 -5.19
N ARG A 44 -8.58 -2.78 -5.10
CA ARG A 44 -9.33 -2.01 -6.12
C ARG A 44 -8.68 -2.12 -7.49
N LYS A 45 -7.35 -1.91 -7.58
CA LYS A 45 -6.62 -2.02 -8.86
C LYS A 45 -6.70 -3.43 -9.45
N LEU A 46 -6.54 -4.47 -8.63
CA LEU A 46 -6.68 -5.86 -9.08
C LEU A 46 -8.10 -6.17 -9.56
N HIS A 47 -9.11 -5.66 -8.86
CA HIS A 47 -10.49 -5.79 -9.29
C HIS A 47 -10.73 -5.11 -10.65
N ASP A 48 -10.24 -3.90 -10.85
CA ASP A 48 -10.41 -3.18 -12.13
C ASP A 48 -9.74 -3.93 -13.30
N ILE A 49 -8.56 -4.53 -13.08
CA ILE A 49 -7.89 -5.38 -14.08
C ILE A 49 -8.74 -6.62 -14.37
N TYR A 50 -9.17 -7.33 -13.33
CA TYR A 50 -9.98 -8.54 -13.50
C TYR A 50 -11.30 -8.25 -14.25
N GLN A 51 -11.98 -7.14 -13.94
CA GLN A 51 -13.21 -6.73 -14.63
C GLN A 51 -12.96 -6.38 -16.11
N LYS A 52 -11.75 -5.93 -16.45
CA LYS A 52 -11.41 -5.52 -17.82
C LYS A 52 -11.20 -6.71 -18.74
N ASP A 53 -10.48 -7.75 -18.29
CA ASP A 53 -10.03 -8.84 -19.18
C ASP A 53 -10.07 -10.25 -18.56
N GLY A 54 -10.56 -10.41 -17.33
CA GLY A 54 -10.63 -11.70 -16.66
C GLY A 54 -9.27 -12.26 -16.24
N SER A 55 -8.23 -11.43 -16.12
CA SER A 55 -6.87 -11.85 -15.74
C SER A 55 -6.83 -12.77 -14.51
N GLU A 56 -6.37 -14.00 -14.71
CA GLU A 56 -6.20 -14.99 -13.65
C GLU A 56 -5.19 -14.56 -12.57
N ILE A 57 -4.18 -13.76 -12.96
CA ILE A 57 -3.22 -13.19 -12.03
C ILE A 57 -3.92 -12.18 -11.11
N ALA A 58 -4.82 -11.36 -11.67
CA ALA A 58 -5.61 -10.42 -10.87
C ALA A 58 -6.58 -11.15 -9.93
N ALA A 59 -7.25 -12.21 -10.42
CA ALA A 59 -8.12 -13.06 -9.61
C ALA A 59 -7.37 -13.70 -8.43
N GLU A 60 -6.14 -14.19 -8.67
CA GLU A 60 -5.29 -14.74 -7.62
C GLU A 60 -4.89 -13.70 -6.57
N GLY A 61 -4.53 -12.49 -7.01
CA GLY A 61 -4.26 -11.38 -6.10
C GLY A 61 -5.45 -11.04 -5.21
N LEU A 62 -6.67 -11.02 -5.77
CA LEU A 62 -7.90 -10.81 -5.00
C LEU A 62 -8.15 -11.90 -3.96
N ARG A 63 -7.95 -13.19 -4.32
CA ARG A 63 -8.08 -14.32 -3.39
C ARG A 63 -7.12 -14.21 -2.20
N ARG A 64 -5.86 -13.87 -2.46
CA ARG A 64 -4.86 -13.69 -1.39
C ARG A 64 -5.20 -12.54 -0.45
N ILE A 65 -5.68 -11.42 -0.99
CA ILE A 65 -6.10 -10.29 -0.16
C ILE A 65 -7.32 -10.65 0.70
N ALA A 66 -8.26 -11.44 0.16
CA ALA A 66 -9.40 -11.93 0.94
C ALA A 66 -8.96 -12.78 2.15
N GLN A 67 -8.00 -13.69 1.95
CA GLN A 67 -7.43 -14.50 3.04
C GLN A 67 -6.80 -13.65 4.14
N ILE A 68 -6.13 -12.54 3.81
CA ILE A 68 -5.58 -11.61 4.81
C ILE A 68 -6.71 -11.01 5.67
N TYR A 69 -7.82 -10.61 5.05
CA TYR A 69 -8.95 -10.03 5.79
C TYR A 69 -9.68 -11.05 6.66
N GLU A 70 -9.80 -12.30 6.21
CA GLU A 70 -10.34 -13.39 7.01
C GLU A 70 -9.53 -13.56 8.31
N LEU A 71 -8.19 -13.58 8.22
CA LEU A 71 -7.32 -13.67 9.39
C LEU A 71 -7.50 -12.50 10.36
N SER A 72 -7.75 -11.29 9.85
CA SER A 72 -7.96 -10.09 10.68
C SER A 72 -9.29 -10.07 11.44
N THR A 73 -10.20 -11.00 11.14
CA THR A 73 -11.51 -11.12 11.83
C THR A 73 -11.46 -12.09 13.00
N THR A 74 -10.43 -12.94 13.07
CA THR A 74 -10.23 -13.96 14.11
C THR A 74 -9.31 -13.52 15.26
N ALA A 75 -9.02 -12.23 15.39
CA ALA A 75 -8.17 -11.65 16.44
C ALA A 75 -8.99 -10.97 17.54
#